data_AF-A0A374SXF3-F1
#
_entry.id   AF-A0A374SXF3-F1
#
_cell.length_a   1.000
_cell.length_b   1.000
_cell.length_c   1.000
_cell.angle_alpha   90.00
_cell.angle_beta   90.00
_cell.angle_gamma   90.00
#
_symmetry.space_group_name_H-M   'P 1'
#
loop_
_entity.id
_entity.type
_entity.pdbx_description
1 polymer ?
#
loop_
_entity_poly.entity_id
_entity_poly.type
_entity_poly.pdbx_seq_one_letter_code
_entity_poly.pdbx_strand_id
1 'polypeptide(L)'
;MRDADDSDVAVTAQTFLRALDKRSGTATDSPEGNAIAVRLAWSEDRPMTEAAADMLRAYREVPTAQLALSGYLDIKGNVWGAIVRDGRGWVDMVTVAADTGDASCRLRAVRLVPQTINSKEGS
;
A
#
# COMPACT_ATOMS: atom_id res chain seq x y z
N MET A 1 -11.78 28.29 13.94
CA MET A 1 -12.59 27.17 13.44
C MET A 1 -11.78 26.42 12.40
N ARG A 2 -11.02 25.41 12.83
CA ARG A 2 -10.30 24.40 12.04
C ARG A 2 -9.52 23.58 13.06
N ASP A 3 -10.04 22.41 13.41
CA ASP A 3 -9.37 21.30 14.09
C ASP A 3 -10.39 20.16 14.22
N ALA A 4 -10.88 19.68 13.08
CA ALA A 4 -11.86 18.60 13.03
C ALA A 4 -11.55 17.53 11.96
N ASP A 5 -10.33 17.52 11.42
CA ASP A 5 -9.94 16.54 10.38
C ASP A 5 -8.66 15.77 10.75
N ASP A 6 -8.28 15.75 12.03
CA ASP A 6 -7.33 14.76 12.56
C ASP A 6 -8.09 13.59 13.19
N SER A 7 -9.11 13.10 12.47
CA SER A 7 -9.60 11.76 12.75
C SER A 7 -8.53 10.80 12.24
N ASP A 8 -7.88 10.09 13.17
CA ASP A 8 -7.05 8.94 12.84
C ASP A 8 -7.98 7.85 12.32
N VAL A 9 -8.42 8.00 11.07
CA VAL A 9 -9.31 7.07 10.39
C VAL A 9 -8.64 5.71 10.44
N ALA A 10 -9.33 4.72 11.01
CA ALA A 10 -8.85 3.35 11.06
C ALA A 10 -8.41 2.91 9.65
N VAL A 11 -7.20 2.37 9.55
CA VAL A 11 -6.66 1.87 8.29
C VAL A 11 -7.47 0.63 7.90
N THR A 12 -8.17 0.71 6.77
CA THR A 12 -8.91 -0.39 6.14
C THR A 12 -8.54 -0.49 4.67
N ALA A 13 -8.99 -1.54 3.99
CA ALA A 13 -8.82 -1.78 2.56
C ALA A 13 -9.40 -0.63 1.71
N GLN A 14 -10.39 0.10 2.21
CA GLN A 14 -10.96 1.27 1.52
C GLN A 14 -10.21 2.58 1.82
N THR A 15 -9.51 2.68 2.96
CA THR A 15 -8.92 3.95 3.44
C THR A 15 -7.40 3.99 3.43
N PHE A 16 -6.72 2.84 3.27
CA PHE A 16 -5.26 2.72 3.43
C PHE A 16 -4.45 3.66 2.52
N LEU A 17 -4.95 4.03 1.33
CA LEU A 17 -4.27 4.98 0.45
C LEU A 17 -4.11 6.35 1.11
N ARG A 18 -5.12 6.82 1.86
CA ARG A 18 -5.04 8.07 2.62
C ARG A 18 -3.97 7.98 3.70
N ALA A 19 -3.85 6.82 4.37
CA ALA A 19 -2.83 6.58 5.37
C ALA A 19 -1.41 6.51 4.76
N LEU A 20 -1.27 5.90 3.57
CA LEU A 20 0.00 5.92 2.81
C LEU A 20 0.38 7.35 2.42
N ASP A 21 -0.57 8.12 1.87
CA ASP A 21 -0.34 9.51 1.47
C ASP A 21 0.07 10.37 2.67
N LYS A 22 -0.70 10.35 3.78
CA LYS A 22 -0.41 11.10 5.01
C LYS A 22 1.00 10.79 5.54
N ARG A 23 1.35 9.51 5.64
CA ARG A 23 2.66 9.08 6.18
C ARG A 23 3.83 9.30 5.21
N SER A 24 3.57 9.27 3.91
CA SER A 24 4.59 9.55 2.90
C SER A 24 4.99 11.04 2.87
N GLY A 25 4.04 11.95 3.11
CA GLY A 25 4.31 13.39 3.20
C GLY A 25 5.11 13.80 4.44
N THR A 26 5.09 13.00 5.50
CA THR A 26 5.89 13.21 6.73
C THR A 26 7.22 12.48 6.73
N ALA A 27 7.47 11.60 5.75
CA ALA A 27 8.69 10.80 5.65
C ALA A 27 9.83 11.60 5.02
N THR A 28 10.22 12.71 5.65
CA THR A 28 11.36 13.54 5.22
C THR A 28 12.73 12.93 5.60
N ASP A 29 12.75 11.91 6.47
CA ASP A 29 13.97 11.31 7.05
C ASP A 29 14.06 9.79 6.82
N SER A 30 13.82 9.30 5.60
CA SER A 30 14.19 7.90 5.30
C SER A 30 15.72 7.78 5.31
N PRO A 31 16.32 6.83 6.05
CA PRO A 31 17.77 6.65 6.05
C PRO A 31 18.28 6.49 4.63
N GLU A 32 19.42 7.15 4.33
CA GLU A 32 20.01 7.18 2.99
C GLU A 32 20.07 5.77 2.37
N GLY A 33 19.39 5.60 1.23
CA GLY A 33 19.39 4.36 0.46
C GLY A 33 18.19 3.42 0.68
N ASN A 34 17.23 3.74 1.56
CA ASN A 34 16.00 2.94 1.69
C ASN A 34 14.86 3.50 0.81
N ALA A 35 14.53 2.78 -0.27
CA ALA A 35 13.42 3.08 -1.16
C ALA A 35 12.03 2.99 -0.49
N ILE A 36 11.91 2.39 0.70
CA ILE A 36 10.63 2.22 1.38
C ILE A 36 10.29 3.49 2.18
N ALA A 37 9.32 4.25 1.67
CA ALA A 37 8.79 5.44 2.32
C ALA A 37 7.82 5.12 3.46
N VAL A 38 6.94 4.12 3.27
CA VAL A 38 5.90 3.78 4.26
C VAL A 38 5.66 2.26 4.28
N ARG A 39 5.42 1.73 5.47
CA ARG A 39 4.88 0.37 5.68
C ARG A 39 3.61 0.46 6.53
N LEU A 40 2.55 -0.18 6.07
CA LEU A 40 1.30 -0.39 6.81
C LEU A 40 1.08 -1.89 6.98
N ALA A 41 0.55 -2.27 8.14
CA ALA A 41 0.04 -3.60 8.41
C ALA A 41 -1.20 -3.48 9.31
N TRP A 42 -2.27 -4.19 8.96
CA TRP A 42 -3.53 -4.20 9.71
C TRP A 42 -4.29 -5.51 9.48
N SER A 43 -5.38 -5.70 10.21
CA SER A 43 -6.28 -6.86 10.07
C SER A 43 -7.71 -6.39 9.84
N GLU A 44 -8.51 -7.21 9.14
CA GLU A 44 -9.95 -7.00 8.98
C GLU A 44 -10.72 -8.28 9.24
N ASP A 45 -11.86 -8.17 9.92
CA ASP A 45 -12.77 -9.28 10.24
C ASP A 45 -13.69 -9.62 9.06
N ARG A 46 -13.07 -9.92 7.92
CA ARG A 46 -13.76 -10.37 6.71
C ARG A 46 -12.85 -11.21 5.81
N PRO A 47 -13.42 -11.95 4.83
CA PRO A 47 -12.65 -12.78 3.91
C PRO A 47 -11.61 -12.01 3.10
N MET A 48 -10.51 -12.69 2.78
CA MET A 48 -9.39 -12.12 2.03
C MET A 48 -9.82 -11.56 0.66
N THR A 49 -10.74 -12.25 -0.01
CA THR A 49 -11.18 -11.90 -1.37
C THR A 49 -11.95 -10.57 -1.41
N GLU A 50 -12.79 -10.31 -0.40
CA GLU A 50 -13.50 -9.04 -0.26
C GLU A 50 -12.53 -7.89 0.02
N ALA A 51 -11.57 -8.11 0.91
CA ALA A 51 -10.50 -7.16 1.22
C ALA A 51 -9.66 -6.80 -0.01
N ALA A 52 -9.21 -7.79 -0.78
CA ALA A 52 -8.45 -7.58 -2.00
C ALA A 52 -9.25 -6.80 -3.07
N ALA A 53 -10.54 -7.11 -3.23
CA ALA A 53 -11.42 -6.42 -4.17
C ALA A 53 -11.57 -4.93 -3.83
N ASP A 54 -11.70 -4.60 -2.54
CA ASP A 54 -11.78 -3.22 -2.08
C ASP A 54 -10.47 -2.46 -2.25
N MET A 55 -9.32 -3.10 -2.02
CA MET A 55 -8.03 -2.47 -2.33
C MET A 55 -7.91 -2.12 -3.81
N LEU A 56 -8.30 -3.02 -4.70
CA LEU A 56 -8.31 -2.75 -6.14
C LEU A 56 -9.28 -1.64 -6.52
N ARG A 57 -10.46 -1.59 -5.88
CA ARG A 57 -11.42 -0.49 -6.08
C ARG A 57 -10.82 0.84 -5.64
N ALA A 58 -10.18 0.89 -4.46
CA ALA A 58 -9.52 2.10 -3.98
C ALA A 58 -8.44 2.60 -4.96
N TYR A 59 -7.63 1.69 -5.52
CA TYR A 59 -6.65 2.06 -6.55
C TYR A 59 -7.29 2.57 -7.85
N ARG A 60 -8.44 2.03 -8.28
CA ARG A 60 -9.15 2.50 -9.49
C ARG A 60 -9.64 3.94 -9.36
N GLU A 61 -9.90 4.40 -8.15
CA GLU A 61 -10.28 5.80 -7.87
C GLU A 61 -9.07 6.77 -7.92
N VAL A 62 -7.84 6.27 -8.05
CA VAL A 62 -6.64 7.09 -8.22
C VAL A 62 -6.30 7.18 -9.72
N PRO A 63 -6.51 8.33 -10.40
CA PRO A 63 -6.42 8.41 -11.85
C PRO A 63 -5.04 8.09 -12.43
N THR A 64 -3.99 8.33 -11.65
CA THR A 64 -2.59 8.11 -12.03
C THR A 64 -2.08 6.71 -11.67
N ALA A 65 -2.86 5.92 -10.94
CA ALA A 65 -2.48 4.58 -10.53
C ALA A 65 -2.74 3.56 -11.64
N GLN A 66 -1.78 2.67 -11.84
CA GLN A 66 -1.84 1.60 -12.83
C GLN A 66 -1.44 0.28 -12.17
N LEU A 67 -2.35 -0.69 -12.21
CA LEU A 67 -2.08 -2.06 -11.78
C LEU A 67 -1.08 -2.70 -12.73
N ALA A 68 0.10 -3.07 -12.22
CA ALA A 68 1.13 -3.75 -12.99
C ALA A 68 0.98 -5.28 -12.92
N LEU A 69 0.61 -5.79 -11.74
CA LEU A 69 0.43 -7.22 -11.47
C LEU A 69 -0.59 -7.41 -10.35
N SER A 70 -1.42 -8.45 -10.45
CA SER A 70 -2.19 -8.98 -9.32
C SER A 70 -2.36 -10.49 -9.44
N GLY A 71 -2.48 -11.17 -8.30
CA GLY A 71 -2.73 -12.62 -8.29
C GLY A 71 -2.49 -13.27 -6.94
N TYR A 72 -2.80 -14.56 -6.87
CA TYR A 72 -2.46 -15.40 -5.71
C TYR A 72 -0.95 -15.66 -5.68
N LEU A 73 -0.35 -15.50 -4.51
CA LEU A 73 1.09 -15.67 -4.28
C LEU A 73 1.45 -17.06 -3.76
N ASP A 74 0.48 -17.79 -3.20
CA ASP A 74 0.66 -19.18 -2.79
C ASP A 74 -0.32 -20.11 -3.52
N ILE A 75 0.07 -21.39 -3.60
CA ILE A 75 -0.67 -22.42 -4.34
C ILE A 75 -2.03 -22.73 -3.71
N LYS A 76 -2.19 -22.55 -2.39
CA LYS A 76 -3.47 -22.80 -1.71
C LYS A 76 -4.47 -21.67 -1.93
N GLY A 77 -4.02 -20.52 -2.44
CA GLY A 77 -4.87 -19.34 -2.65
C GLY A 77 -5.16 -18.56 -1.38
N ASN A 78 -4.34 -18.71 -0.33
CA ASN A 78 -4.52 -18.04 0.95
C ASN A 78 -3.88 -16.65 1.03
N VAL A 79 -3.11 -16.27 0.01
CA VAL A 79 -2.39 -15.00 -0.07
C VAL A 79 -2.59 -14.44 -1.46
N TRP A 80 -3.12 -13.23 -1.51
CA TRP A 80 -3.20 -12.41 -2.72
C TRP A 80 -2.24 -11.23 -2.61
N GLY A 81 -1.68 -10.80 -3.74
CA GLY A 81 -0.89 -9.59 -3.80
C GLY A 81 -1.07 -8.81 -5.09
N ALA A 82 -0.68 -7.54 -5.05
CA ALA A 82 -0.64 -6.67 -6.20
C ALA A 82 0.55 -5.70 -6.15
N ILE A 83 0.97 -5.28 -7.34
CA ILE A 83 1.94 -4.22 -7.55
C ILE A 83 1.25 -3.13 -8.35
N VAL A 84 1.23 -1.92 -7.80
CA VAL A 84 0.61 -0.74 -8.42
C VAL A 84 1.65 0.34 -8.58
N ARG A 85 1.74 0.91 -9.78
CA ARG A 85 2.61 2.05 -10.09
C ARG A 85 1.75 3.30 -10.18
N ASP A 86 2.30 4.47 -9.87
CA ASP A 86 1.58 5.72 -10.01
C ASP A 86 2.40 6.76 -10.78
N GLY A 87 1.73 7.58 -11.57
CA GLY A 87 2.34 8.65 -12.35
C GLY A 87 3.12 9.69 -11.51
N ARG A 88 2.89 9.76 -10.20
CA ARG A 88 3.69 10.56 -9.25
C ARG A 88 5.04 9.93 -8.90
N GLY A 89 5.34 8.74 -9.44
CA GLY A 89 6.65 8.09 -9.35
C GLY A 89 6.78 7.02 -8.26
N TRP A 90 5.76 6.79 -7.44
CA TRP A 90 5.80 5.75 -6.41
C TRP A 90 5.33 4.38 -6.93
N VAL A 91 5.71 3.32 -6.22
CA VAL A 91 5.22 1.95 -6.41
C VAL A 91 4.69 1.42 -5.08
N ASP A 92 3.46 0.95 -5.07
CA ASP A 92 2.90 0.24 -3.94
C ASP A 92 2.98 -1.28 -4.16
N MET A 93 3.46 -1.99 -3.16
CA MET A 93 3.36 -3.44 -3.05
C MET A 93 2.37 -3.77 -1.93
N VAL A 94 1.30 -4.49 -2.26
CA VAL A 94 0.25 -4.86 -1.31
C VAL A 94 0.07 -6.36 -1.23
N THR A 95 -0.25 -6.86 -0.03
CA THR A 95 -0.56 -8.27 0.21
C THR A 95 -1.74 -8.39 1.15
N VAL A 96 -2.65 -9.32 0.87
CA VAL A 96 -3.75 -9.72 1.75
C VAL A 96 -3.58 -11.22 1.99
N ALA A 97 -3.57 -11.66 3.25
CA ALA A 97 -3.47 -13.06 3.61
C ALA A 97 -4.68 -13.47 4.45
N ALA A 98 -5.39 -14.51 4.02
CA ALA A 98 -6.46 -15.12 4.80
C ALA A 98 -5.90 -15.69 6.12
N ASP A 99 -6.62 -15.47 7.21
CA ASP A 99 -6.41 -16.22 8.44
C ASP A 99 -7.12 -17.58 8.37
N THR A 100 -6.94 -18.38 9.41
CA THR A 100 -7.53 -19.72 9.46
C THR A 100 -9.06 -19.63 9.41
N GLY A 101 -9.66 -20.34 8.45
CA GLY A 101 -11.12 -20.35 8.27
C GLY A 101 -11.67 -19.19 7.43
N ASP A 102 -10.82 -18.34 6.84
CA ASP A 102 -11.19 -17.24 5.92
C ASP A 102 -12.26 -16.27 6.47
N ALA A 103 -12.39 -16.18 7.79
CA ALA A 103 -13.28 -15.23 8.46
C ALA A 103 -12.63 -13.86 8.68
N SER A 104 -11.31 -13.80 8.65
CA SER A 104 -10.51 -12.58 8.77
C SER A 104 -9.30 -12.64 7.84
N CYS A 105 -8.68 -11.50 7.62
CA CYS A 105 -7.45 -11.41 6.86
C CYS A 105 -6.48 -10.37 7.42
N ARG A 106 -5.20 -10.53 7.09
CA ARG A 106 -4.13 -9.57 7.36
C ARG A 106 -3.68 -8.88 6.09
N LEU A 107 -3.64 -7.56 6.13
CA LEU A 107 -3.27 -6.71 5.03
C LEU A 107 -1.92 -6.05 5.30
N ARG A 108 -1.12 -5.88 4.25
CA ARG A 108 0.09 -5.06 4.26
C ARG A 108 0.15 -4.21 3.01
N ALA A 109 0.64 -2.99 3.16
CA ALA A 109 0.94 -2.09 2.06
C ALA A 109 2.30 -1.45 2.28
N VAL A 110 3.15 -1.49 1.26
CA VAL A 110 4.48 -0.89 1.27
C VAL A 110 4.56 0.09 0.11
N ARG A 111 4.82 1.36 0.42
CA ARG A 111 5.07 2.38 -0.60
C ARG A 111 6.56 2.57 -0.82
N LEU A 112 6.98 2.40 -2.06
CA LEU A 112 8.32 2.61 -2.56
C LEU A 112 8.38 3.94 -3.32
N VAL A 113 9.43 4.72 -3.09
CA VAL A 113 9.74 5.93 -3.86
C VAL A 113 11.15 5.83 -4.44
N PRO A 114 11.37 6.29 -5.70
CA PRO A 114 12.67 6.29 -6.33
C PRO A 114 13.68 7.02 -5.44
N GLN A 115 14.88 6.45 -5.32
CA GLN A 115 16.00 7.15 -4.72
C GLN A 115 16.70 7.95 -5.83
N THR A 116 17.02 9.21 -5.58
CA THR A 116 17.96 9.94 -6.42
C THR A 116 19.32 9.29 -6.27
N ILE A 117 19.68 8.45 -7.23
CA ILE A 117 21.06 8.00 -7.40
C ILE A 117 21.82 9.22 -7.94
N ASN A 118 22.64 9.86 -7.09
CA ASN A 118 23.66 10.76 -7.61
C ASN A 118 24.62 9.91 -8.44
N SER A 119 24.38 9.84 -9.75
CA SER A 119 25.37 9.38 -10.71
C SER A 119 26.59 10.27 -10.52
N LYS A 120 27.65 9.76 -9.89
CA LYS A 120 28.99 10.32 -10.10
C LYS A 120 29.31 10.06 -11.57
N GLU A 121 28.94 11.00 -12.43
CA GLU A 121 29.50 11.09 -13.77
C GLU A 121 31.02 11.17 -13.62
N GLY A 122 31.72 10.27 -14.31
CA GLY A 122 33.17 10.28 -14.39
C GLY A 122 33.64 11.59 -14.98
N SER A 123 34.46 12.29 -14.20
CA SER A 123 35.28 13.42 -14.65
C SER A 123 36.45 12.95 -15.51
#